data_AF-A0A8H6SRM8-F1
#
_entry.id   AF-A0A8H6SRM8-F1
#
_cell.length_a   1.000
_cell.length_b   1.000
_cell.length_c   1.000
_cell.angle_alpha   90.00
_cell.angle_beta   90.00
_cell.angle_gamma   90.00
#
_symmetry.space_group_name_H-M   'P 1'
#
loop_
_entity.id
_entity.type
_entity.pdbx_description
1 polymer ?
#
loop_
_entity_poly.entity_id
_entity_poly.type
_entity_poly.pdbx_seq_one_letter_code
_entity_poly.pdbx_strand_id
1 'polypeptide(L)'
;MQLVLSAAFALALAASSVSAFATDYKGSHKFVAPGPGDERSPCPGLNTLANHGYLPHNGKNFTVKTLMDASLKGFNVDWDAILIAAKFGMLSRNDFGSIENMSLGALSLHNLVEHDASISRNDFGDGTGDHIHFNETTFSVMANANPGVDYYNTTSAAAVQYARLQHSKETNPFLVNTKKEFVLRSHENSLYLSIFGDPLTGIAPKKFVQIFFREERLPVQEGWKLPTTKITAATLSPLDHAIRDASNWTETSVCGPVVLSPTSVVNDELQALLVQ
;
A
#
# COMPACT_ATOMS: atom_id res chain seq x y z
N MET A 1 -19.44 25.79 -69.64
CA MET A 1 -19.16 26.91 -68.72
C MET A 1 -19.51 26.43 -67.32
N GLN A 2 -18.60 26.63 -66.37
CA GLN A 2 -18.54 26.12 -64.98
C GLN A 2 -19.90 26.05 -64.24
N LEU A 3 -20.16 25.15 -63.29
CA LEU A 3 -19.55 25.15 -61.96
C LEU A 3 -19.73 23.81 -61.21
N VAL A 4 -18.89 23.65 -60.19
CA VAL A 4 -18.52 22.45 -59.43
C VAL A 4 -19.22 22.44 -58.04
N LEU A 5 -19.21 21.28 -57.35
CA LEU A 5 -19.47 21.01 -55.91
C LEU A 5 -20.95 20.98 -55.47
N SER A 6 -21.43 20.15 -54.54
CA SER A 6 -20.78 19.41 -53.44
C SER A 6 -21.66 18.25 -52.94
N ALA A 7 -21.01 17.20 -52.45
CA ALA A 7 -21.64 16.13 -51.67
C ALA A 7 -21.89 16.58 -50.22
N ALA A 8 -22.97 16.09 -49.60
CA ALA A 8 -23.13 16.09 -48.16
C ALA A 8 -23.87 14.84 -47.70
N PHE A 9 -23.11 13.78 -47.43
CA PHE A 9 -23.57 12.62 -46.67
C PHE A 9 -23.50 13.02 -45.19
N ALA A 10 -24.65 13.20 -44.54
CA ALA A 10 -24.70 13.45 -43.10
C ALA A 10 -24.43 12.13 -42.36
N LEU A 11 -23.16 11.88 -42.02
CA LEU A 11 -22.79 10.82 -41.09
C LEU A 11 -23.05 11.33 -39.67
N ALA A 12 -24.13 10.86 -39.05
CA ALA A 12 -24.38 11.08 -37.63
C ALA A 12 -23.26 10.43 -36.81
N LEU A 13 -22.37 11.24 -36.25
CA LEU A 13 -21.48 10.77 -35.19
C LEU A 13 -22.33 10.52 -33.95
N ALA A 14 -22.54 9.23 -33.63
CA ALA A 14 -22.81 8.83 -32.27
C ALA A 14 -21.56 9.17 -31.43
N ALA A 15 -21.60 10.32 -30.76
CA ALA A 15 -20.65 10.62 -29.70
C ALA A 15 -20.95 9.65 -28.55
N SER A 16 -20.21 8.54 -28.50
CA SER A 16 -20.13 7.68 -27.33
C SER A 16 -19.72 8.57 -26.15
N SER A 17 -20.57 8.64 -25.14
CA SER A 17 -20.30 9.30 -23.88
C SER A 17 -19.04 8.68 -23.26
N VAL A 18 -17.90 9.35 -23.46
CA VAL A 18 -16.68 9.05 -22.72
C VAL A 18 -16.99 9.36 -21.26
N SER A 19 -17.16 8.30 -20.48
CA SER A 19 -17.42 8.35 -19.05
C SER A 19 -16.36 9.21 -18.35
N ALA A 20 -16.81 10.06 -17.44
CA ALA A 20 -16.08 11.17 -16.81
C ALA A 20 -14.97 10.74 -15.81
N PHE A 21 -14.13 9.77 -16.17
CA PHE A 21 -13.01 9.30 -15.34
C PHE A 21 -11.64 9.76 -15.85
N ALA A 22 -11.60 10.49 -16.96
CA ALA A 22 -10.43 11.26 -17.33
C ALA A 22 -10.49 12.60 -16.59
N THR A 23 -9.44 12.88 -15.80
CA THR A 23 -9.06 14.17 -15.20
C THR A 23 -9.65 14.54 -13.82
N ASP A 24 -8.95 14.14 -12.75
CA ASP A 24 -8.79 14.97 -11.53
C ASP A 24 -7.31 15.14 -11.10
N TYR A 25 -6.34 14.79 -11.95
CA TYR A 25 -4.92 15.12 -11.71
C TYR A 25 -4.52 16.53 -12.17
N LYS A 26 -5.44 17.25 -12.84
CA LYS A 26 -5.23 18.64 -13.24
C LYS A 26 -5.80 19.58 -12.19
N GLY A 27 -5.04 19.79 -11.11
CA GLY A 27 -5.26 20.92 -10.20
C GLY A 27 -4.97 20.61 -8.73
N SER A 28 -5.81 19.77 -8.12
CA SER A 28 -5.88 19.52 -6.66
C SER A 28 -4.92 18.45 -6.15
N HIS A 29 -4.52 17.49 -6.99
CA HIS A 29 -3.73 16.31 -6.56
C HIS A 29 -2.39 16.14 -7.29
N LYS A 30 -1.72 17.25 -7.59
CA LYS A 30 -0.35 17.22 -8.12
C LYS A 30 0.61 16.73 -7.03
N PHE A 31 1.64 16.00 -7.44
CA PHE A 31 2.72 15.61 -6.54
C PHE A 31 3.45 16.85 -6.00
N VAL A 32 3.60 16.89 -4.69
CA VAL A 32 4.47 17.81 -3.96
C VAL A 32 5.33 16.94 -3.06
N ALA A 33 6.66 17.12 -3.10
CA ALA A 33 7.57 16.40 -2.22
C ALA A 33 7.39 16.90 -0.76
N PRO A 34 7.53 16.02 0.25
CA PRO A 34 7.45 16.43 1.65
C PRO A 34 8.55 17.46 1.98
N GLY A 35 8.18 18.51 2.71
CA GLY A 35 9.09 19.53 3.21
C GLY A 35 9.56 19.26 4.65
N PRO A 36 10.44 20.12 5.19
CA PRO A 36 10.85 20.06 6.59
C PRO A 36 9.64 20.17 7.54
N GLY A 37 9.49 19.19 8.44
CA GLY A 37 8.42 19.16 9.45
C GLY A 37 7.15 18.42 9.02
N ASP A 38 7.04 18.03 7.75
CA ASP A 38 6.00 17.11 7.29
C ASP A 38 6.30 15.69 7.78
N GLU A 39 5.28 14.99 8.26
CA GLU A 39 5.40 13.62 8.74
C GLU A 39 5.12 12.61 7.62
N ARG A 40 5.93 11.56 7.58
CA ARG A 40 5.73 10.39 6.72
C ARG A 40 5.84 9.13 7.58
N SER A 41 5.35 8.03 7.03
CA SER A 41 5.20 6.73 7.68
C SER A 41 6.06 5.66 6.98
N PRO A 42 6.19 4.45 7.52
CA PRO A 42 6.73 3.31 6.76
C PRO A 42 5.84 2.89 5.57
N CYS A 43 4.59 3.36 5.48
CA CYS A 43 3.65 2.99 4.42
C CYS A 43 3.81 3.89 3.18
N PRO A 44 4.29 3.36 2.04
CA PRO A 44 4.40 4.16 0.81
C PRO A 44 3.04 4.63 0.28
N GLY A 45 1.96 3.88 0.56
CA GLY A 45 0.60 4.23 0.16
C GLY A 45 0.13 5.53 0.80
N LEU A 46 0.19 5.61 2.12
CA LEU A 46 -0.24 6.80 2.86
C LEU A 46 0.68 8.00 2.59
N ASN A 47 1.99 7.76 2.45
CA ASN A 47 2.93 8.79 2.07
C ASN A 47 2.61 9.38 0.70
N THR A 48 2.28 8.53 -0.26
CA THR A 48 1.84 8.94 -1.60
C THR A 48 0.56 9.76 -1.54
N LEU A 49 -0.43 9.36 -0.74
CA LEU A 49 -1.67 10.12 -0.57
C LEU A 49 -1.42 11.51 0.05
N ALA A 50 -0.48 11.65 0.99
CA ALA A 50 -0.08 12.94 1.53
C ALA A 50 0.70 13.78 0.52
N ASN A 51 1.63 13.18 -0.23
CA ASN A 51 2.39 13.85 -1.30
C ASN A 51 1.48 14.40 -2.42
N HIS A 52 0.32 13.77 -2.62
CA HIS A 52 -0.69 14.20 -3.58
C HIS A 52 -1.86 14.97 -2.94
N GLY A 53 -1.80 15.31 -1.65
CA GLY A 53 -2.84 16.12 -0.99
C GLY A 53 -4.21 15.45 -0.84
N TYR A 54 -4.29 14.11 -0.96
CA TYR A 54 -5.49 13.35 -0.57
C TYR A 54 -5.62 13.27 0.96
N LEU A 55 -4.49 13.16 1.64
CA LEU A 55 -4.34 13.42 3.08
C LEU A 55 -3.77 14.84 3.29
N PRO A 56 -3.88 15.42 4.50
CA PRO A 56 -3.12 16.63 4.83
C PRO A 56 -1.65 16.45 4.46
N HIS A 57 -1.12 17.37 3.66
CA HIS A 57 0.22 17.23 3.09
C HIS A 57 1.32 17.12 4.17
N ASN A 58 1.10 17.80 5.30
CA ASN A 58 1.96 17.74 6.47
C ASN A 58 1.92 16.40 7.22
N GLY A 59 1.03 15.48 6.83
CA GLY A 59 0.91 14.14 7.42
C GLY A 59 0.34 14.11 8.83
N LYS A 60 -0.33 15.16 9.30
CA LYS A 60 -0.76 15.30 10.70
C LYS A 60 -2.27 15.56 10.82
N ASN A 61 -2.81 15.23 12.00
CA ASN A 61 -4.16 15.60 12.45
C ASN A 61 -5.27 15.30 11.43
N PHE A 62 -5.35 14.04 10.97
CA PHE A 62 -6.44 13.57 10.12
C PHE A 62 -7.23 12.43 10.78
N THR A 63 -8.48 12.28 10.39
CA THR A 63 -9.38 11.25 10.93
C THR A 63 -9.27 9.93 10.16
N VAL A 64 -9.75 8.83 10.75
CA VAL A 64 -9.93 7.56 10.04
C VAL A 64 -10.81 7.73 8.80
N LYS A 65 -11.85 8.56 8.90
CA LYS A 65 -12.72 8.87 7.76
C LYS A 65 -11.94 9.57 6.64
N THR A 66 -11.08 10.54 6.98
CA THR A 66 -10.21 11.22 6.01
C THR A 66 -9.27 10.22 5.33
N LEU A 67 -8.72 9.26 6.07
CA LEU A 67 -7.90 8.19 5.52
C LEU A 67 -8.69 7.30 4.57
N MET A 68 -9.89 6.85 4.95
CA MET A 68 -10.76 6.03 4.09
C MET A 68 -11.16 6.77 2.81
N ASP A 69 -11.54 8.04 2.91
CA ASP A 69 -11.86 8.89 1.75
C ASP A 69 -10.64 9.07 0.84
N ALA A 70 -9.44 9.26 1.41
CA ALA A 70 -8.19 9.40 0.65
C ALA A 70 -7.82 8.09 -0.07
N SER A 71 -7.96 6.95 0.60
CA SER A 71 -7.73 5.62 0.04
C SER A 71 -8.66 5.34 -1.15
N LEU A 72 -9.95 5.64 -0.99
CA LEU A 72 -10.93 5.46 -2.07
C LEU A 72 -10.64 6.40 -3.25
N LYS A 73 -10.37 7.69 -3.00
CA LYS A 73 -10.16 8.67 -4.08
C LYS A 73 -8.81 8.53 -4.79
N GLY A 74 -7.76 8.21 -4.04
CA GLY A 74 -6.40 8.13 -4.57
C GLY A 74 -6.05 6.77 -5.17
N PHE A 75 -6.66 5.69 -4.67
CA PHE A 75 -6.33 4.32 -5.08
C PHE A 75 -7.53 3.44 -5.49
N ASN A 76 -8.77 3.91 -5.33
CA ASN A 76 -9.99 3.10 -5.49
C ASN A 76 -10.04 1.89 -4.55
N VAL A 77 -9.46 2.04 -3.36
CA VAL A 77 -9.43 1.05 -2.29
C VAL A 77 -10.53 1.39 -1.27
N ASP A 78 -11.50 0.48 -1.13
CA ASP A 78 -12.62 0.64 -0.20
C ASP A 78 -12.19 0.39 1.25
N TRP A 79 -13.04 0.80 2.19
CA TRP A 79 -12.72 0.78 3.61
C TRP A 79 -12.49 -0.64 4.16
N ASP A 80 -13.12 -1.65 3.58
CA ASP A 80 -13.05 -3.04 4.05
C ASP A 80 -11.66 -3.64 3.81
N ALA A 81 -11.02 -3.28 2.68
CA ALA A 81 -9.66 -3.69 2.35
C ALA A 81 -8.61 -3.16 3.34
N ILE A 82 -8.85 -2.03 3.99
CA ILE A 82 -7.87 -1.38 4.87
C ILE A 82 -8.32 -1.30 6.33
N LEU A 83 -9.48 -1.90 6.67
CA LEU A 83 -10.12 -1.75 7.97
C LEU A 83 -9.20 -2.14 9.12
N ILE A 84 -8.53 -3.28 8.98
CA ILE A 84 -7.66 -3.83 10.02
C ILE A 84 -6.47 -2.90 10.27
N ALA A 85 -5.76 -2.52 9.20
CA ALA A 85 -4.65 -1.58 9.28
C ALA A 85 -5.08 -0.22 9.84
N ALA A 86 -6.26 0.28 9.48
CA ALA A 86 -6.81 1.53 10.01
C ALA A 86 -7.10 1.43 11.52
N LYS A 87 -7.71 0.33 11.99
CA LYS A 87 -8.00 0.11 13.41
C LYS A 87 -6.73 -0.01 14.25
N PHE A 88 -5.76 -0.81 13.81
CA PHE A 88 -4.48 -0.92 14.52
C PHE A 88 -3.71 0.39 14.46
N GLY A 89 -3.71 1.09 13.32
CA GLY A 89 -3.10 2.42 13.19
C GLY A 89 -3.63 3.44 14.21
N MET A 90 -4.90 3.37 14.61
CA MET A 90 -5.43 4.23 15.68
C MET A 90 -4.76 4.00 17.04
N LEU A 91 -4.20 2.82 17.30
CA LEU A 91 -3.48 2.53 18.55
C LEU A 91 -2.10 3.17 18.60
N SER A 92 -1.59 3.67 17.46
CA SER A 92 -0.31 4.37 17.38
C SER A 92 -0.40 5.88 17.68
N ARG A 93 -1.60 6.41 17.88
CA ARG A 93 -1.84 7.87 18.01
C ARG A 93 -1.08 8.49 19.19
N ASN A 94 -0.60 9.71 18.97
CA ASN A 94 0.14 10.49 19.98
C ASN A 94 -0.76 11.11 21.07
N ASP A 95 -2.07 11.20 20.82
CA ASP A 95 -3.06 11.73 21.77
C ASP A 95 -4.23 10.76 21.91
N PHE A 96 -4.35 10.13 23.08
CA PHE A 96 -5.45 9.21 23.38
C PHE A 96 -6.73 9.94 23.83
N GLY A 97 -6.67 11.24 24.12
CA GLY A 97 -7.81 12.08 24.46
C GLY A 97 -8.63 12.54 23.25
N SER A 98 -8.03 12.50 22.04
CA SER A 98 -8.73 12.70 20.78
C SER A 98 -8.74 11.41 19.97
N ILE A 99 -9.91 10.77 19.86
CA ILE A 99 -10.08 9.58 19.02
C ILE A 99 -9.97 9.87 17.52
N GLU A 100 -9.90 11.15 17.14
CA GLU A 100 -10.00 11.59 15.75
C GLU A 100 -8.66 12.01 15.12
N ASN A 101 -7.58 12.17 15.90
CA ASN A 101 -6.33 12.75 15.38
C ASN A 101 -5.25 11.68 15.16
N MET A 102 -5.12 11.24 13.90
CA MET A 102 -4.00 10.41 13.43
C MET A 102 -2.92 11.29 12.80
N SER A 103 -1.67 10.82 12.88
CA SER A 103 -0.53 11.37 12.13
C SER A 103 0.30 10.23 11.54
N LEU A 104 0.94 10.48 10.41
CA LEU A 104 1.73 9.47 9.70
C LEU A 104 2.96 9.02 10.48
N GLY A 105 3.61 9.93 11.22
CA GLY A 105 4.80 9.60 12.00
C GLY A 105 4.51 8.57 13.10
N ALA A 106 3.32 8.63 13.71
CA ALA A 106 2.88 7.67 14.72
C ALA A 106 2.85 6.22 14.20
N LEU A 107 2.58 6.02 12.91
CA LEU A 107 2.49 4.68 12.30
C LEU A 107 3.84 3.95 12.22
N SER A 108 4.95 4.58 12.61
CA SER A 108 6.25 3.91 12.76
C SER A 108 6.39 3.13 14.07
N LEU A 109 5.34 3.02 14.90
CA LEU A 109 5.40 2.22 16.11
C LEU A 109 5.57 0.72 15.76
N HIS A 110 6.76 0.19 16.07
CA HIS A 110 7.13 -1.18 15.77
C HIS A 110 6.25 -2.20 16.50
N ASN A 111 6.01 -3.34 15.85
CA ASN A 111 5.16 -4.46 16.30
C ASN A 111 3.65 -4.19 16.38
N LEU A 112 3.18 -3.05 15.89
CA LEU A 112 1.75 -2.78 15.75
C LEU A 112 1.26 -3.12 14.34
N VAL A 113 1.43 -2.20 13.40
CA VAL A 113 1.25 -2.44 11.96
C VAL A 113 2.62 -2.56 11.29
N GLU A 114 3.56 -1.69 11.65
CA GLU A 114 4.95 -1.80 11.20
C GLU A 114 5.57 -3.11 11.71
N HIS A 115 6.34 -3.75 10.83
CA HIS A 115 6.90 -5.08 11.03
C HIS A 115 8.22 -5.27 10.28
N ASP A 116 9.00 -6.23 10.78
CA ASP A 116 10.23 -6.71 10.13
C ASP A 116 9.97 -7.37 8.76
N ALA A 117 11.06 -7.63 8.03
CA ALA A 117 11.06 -8.25 6.71
C ALA A 117 10.19 -7.49 5.68
N SER A 118 10.19 -6.16 5.81
CA SER A 118 9.57 -5.21 4.89
C SER A 118 10.22 -5.25 3.50
N ILE A 119 9.45 -4.91 2.47
CA ILE A 119 9.91 -4.95 1.06
C ILE A 119 10.90 -3.81 0.76
N SER A 120 10.75 -2.66 1.42
CA SER A 120 11.48 -1.44 1.08
C SER A 120 12.09 -0.68 2.26
N ARG A 121 11.90 -1.15 3.49
CA ARG A 121 12.42 -0.56 4.74
C ARG A 121 13.34 -1.56 5.43
N ASN A 122 14.31 -1.07 6.20
CA ASN A 122 15.10 -1.97 7.05
C ASN A 122 14.26 -2.42 8.25
N ASP A 123 14.70 -3.48 8.92
CA ASP A 123 14.07 -3.94 10.14
C ASP A 123 14.36 -2.98 11.30
N PHE A 124 13.50 -2.98 12.32
CA PHE A 124 13.68 -2.16 13.52
C PHE A 124 14.91 -2.58 14.35
N GLY A 125 15.19 -3.89 14.37
CA GLY A 125 16.31 -4.47 15.11
C GLY A 125 16.16 -4.31 16.62
N ASP A 126 17.20 -3.81 17.27
CA ASP A 126 17.19 -3.42 18.69
C ASP A 126 16.71 -1.97 18.92
N GLY A 127 16.02 -1.39 17.94
CA GLY A 127 15.59 0.01 17.92
C GLY A 127 16.58 0.97 17.30
N THR A 128 17.63 0.47 16.65
CA THR A 128 18.61 1.27 15.91
C THR A 128 18.40 1.28 14.40
N GLY A 129 17.57 0.39 13.87
CA GLY A 129 17.30 0.28 12.44
C GLY A 129 16.39 1.40 11.92
N ASP A 130 16.66 1.85 10.69
CA ASP A 130 15.76 2.77 9.99
C ASP A 130 14.62 2.00 9.31
N HIS A 131 13.54 1.79 10.08
CA HIS A 131 12.33 1.09 9.65
C HIS A 131 11.28 2.01 9.00
N ILE A 132 11.62 3.28 8.77
CA ILE A 132 10.67 4.30 8.30
C ILE A 132 10.93 4.66 6.84
N HIS A 133 12.20 4.94 6.50
CA HIS A 133 12.53 5.49 5.19
C HIS A 133 12.75 4.41 4.14
N PHE A 134 12.46 4.75 2.88
CA PHE A 134 12.77 3.90 1.74
C PHE A 134 14.27 3.60 1.67
N ASN A 135 14.60 2.32 1.48
CA ASN A 135 15.96 1.83 1.35
C ASN A 135 16.14 1.07 0.03
N GLU A 136 16.93 1.63 -0.89
CA GLU A 136 17.14 1.06 -2.24
C GLU A 136 17.82 -0.33 -2.18
N THR A 137 18.74 -0.55 -1.23
CA THR A 137 19.40 -1.85 -1.07
C THR A 137 18.39 -2.93 -0.71
N THR A 138 17.53 -2.67 0.27
CA THR A 138 16.44 -3.57 0.66
C THR A 138 15.44 -3.78 -0.48
N PHE A 139 15.04 -2.69 -1.16
CA PHE A 139 14.11 -2.74 -2.28
C PHE A 139 14.69 -3.44 -3.53
N SER A 140 16.01 -3.56 -3.65
CA SER A 140 16.66 -4.18 -4.82
C SER A 140 16.19 -5.62 -5.06
N VAL A 141 15.81 -6.35 -4.02
CA VAL A 141 15.23 -7.71 -4.12
C VAL A 141 13.94 -7.67 -4.93
N MET A 142 13.04 -6.74 -4.60
CA MET A 142 11.81 -6.48 -5.33
C MET A 142 12.10 -5.93 -6.73
N ALA A 143 13.00 -4.96 -6.86
CA ALA A 143 13.34 -4.32 -8.14
C ALA A 143 13.77 -5.34 -9.21
N ASN A 144 14.50 -6.39 -8.80
CA ASN A 144 15.01 -7.45 -9.67
C ASN A 144 14.12 -8.70 -9.75
N ALA A 145 13.00 -8.74 -9.02
CA ALA A 145 12.11 -9.89 -9.03
C ALA A 145 11.44 -10.12 -10.40
N ASN A 146 11.04 -11.37 -10.66
CA ASN A 146 10.39 -11.79 -11.91
C ASN A 146 11.25 -11.52 -13.16
N PRO A 147 12.48 -12.06 -13.26
CA PRO A 147 13.36 -11.78 -14.38
C PRO A 147 12.76 -12.26 -15.71
N GLY A 148 13.03 -11.54 -16.80
CA GLY A 148 12.55 -11.86 -18.14
C GLY A 148 11.19 -11.27 -18.52
N VAL A 149 10.47 -10.67 -17.56
CA VAL A 149 9.21 -9.94 -17.81
C VAL A 149 9.20 -8.57 -17.14
N ASP A 150 8.29 -7.69 -17.57
CA ASP A 150 8.18 -6.28 -17.15
C ASP A 150 7.05 -6.02 -16.14
N TYR A 151 6.54 -7.08 -15.50
CA TYR A 151 5.52 -7.00 -14.45
C TYR A 151 5.89 -7.78 -13.18
N TYR A 152 5.29 -7.40 -12.06
CA TYR A 152 5.19 -8.20 -10.85
C TYR A 152 3.85 -8.93 -10.81
N ASN A 153 3.81 -10.05 -10.10
CA ASN A 153 2.63 -10.87 -9.87
C ASN A 153 2.71 -11.53 -8.48
N THR A 154 1.68 -12.29 -8.10
CA THR A 154 1.63 -12.97 -6.79
C THR A 154 2.81 -13.93 -6.57
N THR A 155 3.27 -14.64 -7.60
CA THR A 155 4.43 -15.54 -7.49
C THR A 155 5.72 -14.80 -7.19
N SER A 156 5.99 -13.71 -7.91
CA SER A 156 7.19 -12.89 -7.66
C SER A 156 7.12 -12.13 -6.33
N ALA A 157 5.94 -11.67 -5.93
CA ALA A 157 5.69 -11.09 -4.61
C ALA A 157 5.99 -12.10 -3.48
N ALA A 158 5.51 -13.34 -3.61
CA ALA A 158 5.78 -14.42 -2.66
C ALA A 158 7.28 -14.74 -2.55
N ALA A 159 7.99 -14.78 -3.69
CA ALA A 159 9.44 -15.00 -3.71
C ALA A 159 10.21 -13.86 -3.03
N VAL A 160 9.80 -12.60 -3.23
CA VAL A 160 10.35 -11.43 -2.53
C VAL A 160 10.08 -11.52 -1.04
N GLN A 161 8.84 -11.84 -0.65
CA GLN A 161 8.46 -12.01 0.76
C GLN A 161 9.29 -13.11 1.43
N TYR A 162 9.54 -14.23 0.75
CA TYR A 162 10.45 -15.26 1.24
C TYR A 162 11.88 -14.73 1.42
N ALA A 163 12.46 -14.14 0.37
CA ALA A 163 13.84 -13.67 0.38
C ALA A 163 14.08 -12.58 1.45
N ARG A 164 13.14 -11.65 1.63
CA ARG A 164 13.18 -10.64 2.68
C ARG A 164 13.17 -11.25 4.06
N LEU A 165 12.34 -12.27 4.29
CA LEU A 165 12.31 -12.98 5.58
C LEU A 165 13.61 -13.74 5.86
N GLN A 166 14.19 -14.41 4.86
CA GLN A 166 15.48 -15.10 5.05
C GLN A 166 16.58 -14.12 5.43
N HIS A 167 16.64 -12.98 4.74
CA HIS A 167 17.60 -11.93 5.08
C HIS A 167 17.43 -11.42 6.52
N SER A 168 16.19 -11.16 6.96
CA SER A 168 15.93 -10.76 8.34
C SER A 168 16.32 -11.85 9.35
N LYS A 169 16.07 -13.14 9.05
CA LYS A 169 16.51 -14.26 9.91
C LYS A 169 18.03 -14.33 10.06
N GLU A 170 18.77 -13.97 9.01
CA GLU A 170 20.23 -14.00 8.99
C GLU A 170 20.87 -12.78 9.67
N THR A 171 20.20 -11.63 9.65
CA THR A 171 20.81 -10.33 10.00
C THR A 171 20.20 -9.64 11.21
N ASN A 172 18.98 -10.01 11.61
CA ASN A 172 18.25 -9.40 12.71
C ASN A 172 17.98 -10.44 13.82
N PRO A 173 18.79 -10.47 14.90
CA PRO A 173 18.56 -11.37 16.04
C PRO A 173 17.31 -11.03 16.86
N PHE A 174 16.68 -9.87 16.62
CA PHE A 174 15.45 -9.41 17.28
C PHE A 174 14.19 -9.60 16.43
N LEU A 175 14.30 -10.35 15.32
CA LEU A 175 13.22 -10.58 14.36
C LEU A 175 11.91 -11.00 15.03
N VAL A 176 10.84 -10.26 14.71
CA VAL A 176 9.45 -10.67 14.98
C VAL A 176 8.83 -11.22 13.69
N ASN A 177 8.57 -12.53 13.68
CA ASN A 177 7.96 -13.22 12.55
C ASN A 177 6.89 -14.21 13.03
N THR A 178 5.67 -13.68 13.21
CA THR A 178 4.47 -14.42 13.63
C THR A 178 3.47 -14.47 12.47
N LYS A 179 2.34 -15.17 12.68
CA LYS A 179 1.21 -15.16 11.74
C LYS A 179 0.69 -13.75 11.42
N LYS A 180 0.75 -12.80 12.37
CA LYS A 180 0.30 -11.41 12.16
C LYS A 180 1.15 -10.73 11.09
N GLU A 181 2.48 -10.73 11.25
CA GLU A 181 3.41 -10.14 10.28
C GLU A 181 3.31 -10.86 8.93
N PHE A 182 3.13 -12.19 8.94
CA PHE A 182 2.94 -12.94 7.69
C PHE A 182 1.71 -12.49 6.90
N VAL A 183 0.56 -12.35 7.57
CA VAL A 183 -0.68 -11.90 6.93
C VAL A 183 -0.56 -10.47 6.44
N LEU A 184 -0.04 -9.54 7.27
CA LEU A 184 0.14 -8.14 6.90
C LEU A 184 1.04 -8.00 5.67
N ARG A 185 2.21 -8.66 5.67
CA ARG A 185 3.15 -8.65 4.54
C ARG A 185 2.50 -9.14 3.26
N SER A 186 1.75 -10.24 3.31
CA SER A 186 1.07 -10.75 2.11
C SER A 186 -0.02 -9.80 1.61
N HIS A 187 -0.75 -9.16 2.54
CA HIS A 187 -1.79 -8.20 2.20
C HIS A 187 -1.23 -6.92 1.56
N GLU A 188 -0.12 -6.39 2.07
CA GLU A 188 0.60 -5.26 1.48
C GLU A 188 1.08 -5.56 0.06
N ASN A 189 1.48 -6.81 -0.20
CA ASN A 189 1.84 -7.24 -1.55
C ASN A 189 0.63 -7.20 -2.49
N SER A 190 -0.51 -7.74 -2.08
CA SER A 190 -1.74 -7.68 -2.87
C SER A 190 -2.22 -6.25 -3.13
N LEU A 191 -2.03 -5.35 -2.16
CA LEU A 191 -2.40 -3.93 -2.31
C LEU A 191 -1.61 -3.26 -3.44
N TYR A 192 -0.27 -3.30 -3.45
CA TYR A 192 0.46 -2.64 -4.53
C TYR A 192 0.21 -3.30 -5.90
N LEU A 193 0.02 -4.63 -5.93
CA LEU A 193 -0.32 -5.35 -7.17
C LEU A 193 -1.68 -4.91 -7.72
N SER A 194 -2.65 -4.66 -6.84
CA SER A 194 -3.99 -4.22 -7.23
C SER A 194 -4.03 -2.74 -7.61
N ILE A 195 -3.35 -1.88 -6.84
CA ILE A 195 -3.34 -0.42 -7.06
C ILE A 195 -2.64 -0.08 -8.38
N PHE A 196 -1.49 -0.70 -8.65
CA PHE A 196 -0.67 -0.40 -9.81
C PHE A 196 -0.82 -1.39 -10.96
N GLY A 197 -1.78 -2.32 -10.84
CA GLY A 197 -2.04 -3.37 -11.82
C GLY A 197 -3.53 -3.61 -11.98
N ASP A 198 -3.90 -4.89 -12.01
CA ASP A 198 -5.29 -5.33 -12.09
C ASP A 198 -5.68 -6.04 -10.77
N PRO A 199 -6.73 -5.56 -10.05
CA PRO A 199 -7.15 -6.11 -8.77
C PRO A 199 -7.64 -7.56 -8.78
N LEU A 200 -7.94 -8.13 -9.95
CA LEU A 200 -8.44 -9.50 -10.08
C LEU A 200 -7.33 -10.49 -10.42
N THR A 201 -6.33 -10.05 -11.19
CA THR A 201 -5.20 -10.90 -11.61
C THR A 201 -3.95 -10.70 -10.76
N GLY A 202 -3.83 -9.56 -10.08
CA GLY A 202 -2.65 -9.19 -9.32
C GLY A 202 -1.40 -9.01 -10.19
N ILE A 203 -1.55 -8.62 -11.46
CA ILE A 203 -0.43 -8.34 -12.37
C ILE A 203 -0.23 -6.83 -12.45
N ALA A 204 0.95 -6.35 -12.03
CA ALA A 204 1.28 -4.93 -12.02
C ALA A 204 2.58 -4.63 -12.80
N PRO A 205 2.58 -3.68 -13.75
CA PRO A 205 3.80 -3.26 -14.43
C PRO A 205 4.87 -2.78 -13.45
N LYS A 206 6.10 -3.30 -13.60
CA LYS A 206 7.24 -2.97 -12.72
C LYS A 206 7.49 -1.47 -12.66
N LYS A 207 7.37 -0.78 -13.80
CA LYS A 207 7.56 0.68 -13.87
C LYS A 207 6.72 1.45 -12.86
N PHE A 208 5.45 1.05 -12.67
CA PHE A 208 4.54 1.77 -11.78
C PHE A 208 4.86 1.50 -10.33
N VAL A 209 5.07 0.24 -9.98
CA VAL A 209 5.42 -0.18 -8.62
C VAL A 209 6.76 0.41 -8.20
N GLN A 210 7.76 0.44 -9.09
CA GLN A 210 9.07 0.99 -8.78
C GLN A 210 9.04 2.52 -8.54
N ILE A 211 8.28 3.27 -9.34
CA ILE A 211 8.06 4.71 -9.09
C ILE A 211 7.34 4.92 -7.77
N PHE A 212 6.29 4.15 -7.51
CA PHE A 212 5.54 4.25 -6.27
C PHE A 212 6.42 4.06 -5.03
N PHE A 213 7.25 3.03 -4.99
CA PHE A 213 8.10 2.79 -3.82
C PHE A 213 9.26 3.80 -3.69
N ARG A 214 9.90 4.18 -4.80
CA ARG A 214 11.07 5.08 -4.77
C ARG A 214 10.71 6.55 -4.58
N GLU A 215 9.60 6.97 -5.15
CA GLU A 215 9.21 8.39 -5.20
C GLU A 215 7.99 8.70 -4.34
N GLU A 216 7.26 7.67 -3.87
CA GLU A 216 5.98 7.83 -3.17
C GLU A 216 5.05 8.77 -3.95
N ARG A 217 4.99 8.49 -5.25
CA ARG A 217 4.30 9.27 -6.28
C ARG A 217 3.42 8.37 -7.13
N LEU A 218 2.27 8.89 -7.52
CA LEU A 218 1.37 8.24 -8.47
C LEU A 218 1.95 8.37 -9.90
N PRO A 219 2.19 7.25 -10.62
CA PRO A 219 2.89 7.25 -11.91
C PRO A 219 1.99 7.63 -13.11
N VAL A 220 1.23 8.72 -12.94
CA VAL A 220 0.25 9.19 -13.94
C VAL A 220 0.93 9.64 -15.23
N GLN A 221 2.12 10.24 -15.13
CA GLN A 221 2.89 10.67 -16.31
C GLN A 221 3.36 9.47 -17.13
N GLU A 222 3.59 8.34 -16.48
CA GLU A 222 4.02 7.07 -17.06
C GLU A 222 2.85 6.22 -17.59
N GLY A 223 1.63 6.75 -17.48
CA GLY A 223 0.41 6.18 -18.02
C GLY A 223 -0.43 5.38 -17.03
N TRP A 224 -0.09 5.39 -15.73
CA TRP A 224 -0.96 4.79 -14.73
C TRP A 224 -2.29 5.54 -14.64
N LYS A 225 -3.36 4.77 -14.44
CA LYS A 225 -4.70 5.25 -14.18
C LYS A 225 -5.24 4.52 -12.97
N LEU A 226 -6.13 5.19 -12.25
CA LEU A 226 -6.85 4.58 -11.15
C LEU A 226 -7.51 3.25 -11.60
N PRO A 227 -7.41 2.16 -10.81
CA PRO A 227 -8.07 0.91 -11.14
C PRO A 227 -9.57 1.10 -11.38
N THR A 228 -10.12 0.52 -12.45
CA THR A 228 -11.56 0.59 -12.75
C THR A 228 -12.38 -0.35 -11.87
N THR A 229 -11.79 -1.48 -11.49
CA THR A 229 -12.34 -2.40 -10.51
C THR A 229 -12.03 -1.85 -9.12
N LYS A 230 -13.04 -1.72 -8.28
CA LYS A 230 -12.85 -1.30 -6.89
C LYS A 230 -12.07 -2.38 -6.13
N ILE A 231 -11.06 -1.97 -5.38
CA ILE A 231 -10.27 -2.85 -4.53
C ILE A 231 -10.98 -2.99 -3.19
N THR A 232 -11.39 -4.21 -2.84
CA THR A 232 -12.11 -4.57 -1.61
C THR A 232 -11.43 -5.76 -0.95
N ALA A 233 -11.87 -6.14 0.26
CA ALA A 233 -11.40 -7.36 0.90
C ALA A 233 -11.64 -8.60 0.01
N ALA A 234 -12.76 -8.63 -0.72
CA ALA A 234 -13.10 -9.73 -1.62
C ALA A 234 -12.18 -9.83 -2.85
N THR A 235 -11.71 -8.71 -3.41
CA THR A 235 -10.77 -8.74 -4.55
C THR A 235 -9.35 -9.07 -4.11
N LEU A 236 -8.96 -8.66 -2.90
CA LEU A 236 -7.62 -8.93 -2.37
C LEU A 236 -7.46 -10.36 -1.85
N SER A 237 -8.51 -10.96 -1.28
CA SER A 237 -8.45 -12.28 -0.64
C SER A 237 -7.85 -13.39 -1.54
N PRO A 238 -8.21 -13.53 -2.83
CA PRO A 238 -7.56 -14.52 -3.70
C PRO A 238 -6.06 -14.26 -3.92
N LEU A 239 -5.65 -12.99 -4.01
CA LEU A 239 -4.25 -12.61 -4.17
C LEU A 239 -3.46 -12.89 -2.89
N ASP A 240 -4.04 -12.56 -1.74
CA ASP A 240 -3.46 -12.84 -0.41
C ASP A 240 -3.19 -14.33 -0.24
N HIS A 241 -4.17 -15.19 -0.58
CA HIS A 241 -4.00 -16.64 -0.56
C HIS A 241 -2.90 -17.11 -1.51
N ALA A 242 -2.91 -16.66 -2.77
CA ALA A 242 -1.91 -17.07 -3.75
C ALA A 242 -0.47 -16.69 -3.31
N ILE A 243 -0.29 -15.52 -2.70
CA ILE A 243 1.00 -15.08 -2.18
C ILE A 243 1.41 -15.94 -0.98
N ARG A 244 0.51 -16.14 -0.01
CA ARG A 244 0.78 -16.94 1.19
C ARG A 244 1.18 -18.37 0.82
N ASP A 245 0.41 -19.02 -0.06
CA ASP A 245 0.63 -20.40 -0.48
C ASP A 245 1.97 -20.58 -1.21
N ALA A 246 2.42 -19.57 -1.95
CA ALA A 246 3.68 -19.61 -2.70
C ALA A 246 4.91 -19.13 -1.90
N SER A 247 4.72 -18.60 -0.69
CA SER A 247 5.78 -17.92 0.08
C SER A 247 6.71 -18.85 0.86
N ASN A 248 6.42 -20.15 0.96
CA ASN A 248 7.15 -21.13 1.77
C ASN A 248 7.44 -20.63 3.20
N TRP A 249 6.46 -19.93 3.79
CA TRP A 249 6.64 -19.29 5.09
C TRP A 249 6.77 -20.32 6.23
N THR A 250 7.63 -20.00 7.19
CA THR A 250 7.80 -20.74 8.44
C THR A 250 7.83 -19.77 9.61
N GLU A 251 7.02 -20.06 10.62
CA GLU A 251 6.96 -19.30 11.87
C GLU A 251 8.28 -19.42 12.65
N THR A 252 8.75 -18.31 13.21
CA THR A 252 9.92 -18.30 14.12
C THR A 252 9.63 -17.61 15.45
N SER A 253 8.51 -16.91 15.55
CA SER A 253 8.06 -16.20 16.74
C SER A 253 6.56 -16.46 16.89
N VAL A 254 6.07 -16.63 18.12
CA VAL A 254 4.62 -16.72 18.40
C VAL A 254 4.13 -15.33 18.78
N CYS A 255 2.95 -14.92 18.28
CA CYS A 255 2.37 -13.63 18.64
C CYS A 255 2.13 -13.57 20.15
N GLY A 256 2.79 -12.65 20.84
CA GLY A 256 2.47 -12.30 22.21
C GLY A 256 1.10 -11.63 22.28
N PRO A 257 0.47 -11.58 23.46
CA PRO A 257 -0.83 -10.97 23.60
C PRO A 257 -0.74 -9.44 23.51
N VAL A 258 -1.80 -8.78 23.01
CA VAL A 258 -1.85 -7.31 22.90
C VAL A 258 -2.11 -6.71 24.29
N VAL A 259 -1.10 -6.08 24.87
CA VAL A 259 -1.21 -5.42 26.18
C VAL A 259 -1.76 -4.00 25.98
N LEU A 260 -3.02 -3.79 26.37
CA LEU A 260 -3.70 -2.49 26.27
C LEU A 260 -3.47 -1.61 27.50
N SER A 261 -3.15 -2.21 28.65
CA SER A 261 -2.75 -1.52 29.89
C SER A 261 -2.02 -2.50 30.83
N PRO A 262 -1.41 -2.05 31.95
CA PRO A 262 -0.76 -2.94 32.92
C PRO A 262 -1.65 -4.08 33.46
N THR A 263 -2.98 -3.93 33.36
CA THR A 263 -3.97 -4.92 33.80
C THR A 263 -4.88 -5.43 32.68
N SER A 264 -4.65 -5.03 31.42
CA SER A 264 -5.50 -5.41 30.29
C SER A 264 -4.66 -6.00 29.18
N VAL A 265 -4.98 -7.24 28.84
CA VAL A 265 -4.27 -8.04 27.86
C VAL A 265 -5.33 -8.71 26.97
N VAL A 266 -5.22 -8.55 25.66
CA VAL A 266 -6.05 -9.25 24.67
C VAL A 266 -5.22 -10.40 24.09
N ASN A 267 -5.57 -11.62 24.46
CA ASN A 267 -4.95 -12.85 23.94
C ASN A 267 -5.67 -13.28 22.65
N ASP A 268 -4.95 -13.99 21.76
CA ASP A 268 -5.29 -14.82 20.58
C ASP A 268 -6.56 -14.56 19.71
N GLU A 269 -7.63 -13.97 20.21
CA GLU A 269 -8.85 -13.64 19.46
C GLU A 269 -8.62 -12.57 18.38
N LEU A 270 -7.59 -11.73 18.52
CA LEU A 270 -7.16 -10.82 17.44
C LEU A 270 -6.56 -11.57 16.24
N GLN A 271 -5.97 -12.75 16.44
CA GLN A 271 -5.56 -13.59 15.31
C GLN A 271 -6.76 -14.12 14.54
N ALA A 272 -7.87 -14.43 15.21
CA ALA A 272 -9.09 -14.86 14.52
C ALA A 272 -9.68 -13.75 13.63
N LEU A 273 -9.51 -12.48 14.03
CA LEU A 273 -9.89 -11.30 13.24
C LEU A 273 -8.93 -10.95 12.10
N LEU A 274 -7.68 -11.45 12.15
CA LEU A 274 -6.65 -11.26 11.13
C LEU A 274 -6.65 -12.37 10.07
N VAL A 275 -7.25 -13.52 10.37
CA VAL A 275 -7.19 -14.75 9.56
C VAL A 275 -8.56 -15.11 8.93
N GLN A 276 -9.64 -14.45 9.36
CA GLN A 276 -10.96 -14.49 8.69
C GLN A 276 -11.07 -13.37 7.65
#